data_AF-A0A3M0I495-F1
#
_entry.id   AF-A0A3M0I495-F1
#
_cell.length_a   1.000
_cell.length_b   1.000
_cell.length_c   1.000
_cell.angle_alpha   90.00
_cell.angle_beta   90.00
_cell.angle_gamma   90.00
#
_symmetry.space_group_name_H-M   'P 1'
#
loop_
_entity.id
_entity.type
_entity.pdbx_description
1 polymer ?
#
loop_
_entity_poly.entity_id
_entity_poly.type
_entity_poly.pdbx_seq_one_letter_code
_entity_poly.pdbx_strand_id
1 'polypeptide(L)' 'MGTREEIVQAVLAGAEAARDGDEPTTCPYPPTSLLRTAWIKGYARSRPIADQSEDDADT' A
#
# COMPACT_ATOMS: atom_id res chain seq x y z
N MET A 1 12.15 1.19 -15.25
CA MET A 1 12.74 0.74 -13.97
C MET A 1 12.56 1.88 -13.00
N GLY A 2 11.90 1.66 -11.86
CA GLY A 2 11.71 2.70 -10.86
C GLY A 2 13.01 2.98 -10.12
N THR A 3 13.45 4.23 -10.15
CA THR A 3 14.51 4.76 -9.30
C THR A 3 14.12 4.65 -7.83
N ARG A 4 15.11 4.70 -6.93
CA ARG A 4 14.86 4.67 -5.47
C ARG A 4 13.86 5.77 -5.05
N GLU A 5 13.91 6.92 -5.70
CA GLU A 5 12.99 8.03 -5.47
C GLU A 5 11.55 7.69 -5.88
N GLU A 6 11.34 7.13 -7.07
CA GLU A 6 10.01 6.69 -7.51
C GLU A 6 9.42 5.63 -6.59
N ILE A 7 10.23 4.72 -6.05
CA ILE A 7 9.79 3.73 -5.06
C ILE A 7 9.31 4.42 -3.78
N VAL A 8 10.07 5.39 -3.28
CA VAL A 8 9.69 6.15 -2.08
C VAL A 8 8.38 6.93 -2.32
N GLN A 9 8.27 7.61 -3.46
CA GLN A 9 7.05 8.33 -3.84
C GLN A 9 5.85 7.40 -3.94
N ALA A 10 6.03 6.20 -4.51
CA ALA A 10 4.98 5.20 -4.58
C ALA A 10 4.51 4.75 -3.18
N VAL A 11 5.43 4.51 -2.23
CA VAL A 11 5.08 4.19 -0.84
C VAL A 11 4.28 5.32 -0.20
N LEU A 12 4.72 6.58 -0.36
CA LEU A 12 4.05 7.74 0.23
C LEU A 12 2.64 7.93 -0.36
N ALA A 13 2.50 7.80 -1.68
CA ALA A 13 1.22 7.89 -2.36
C ALA A 13 0.23 6.79 -1.92
N GLY A 14 0.73 5.57 -1.70
CA GLY A 14 -0.12 4.49 -1.18
C GLY A 14 -0.56 4.75 0.25
N ALA A 15 0.35 5.23 1.09
CA ALA A 15 0.04 5.61 2.46
C ALA A 15 -1.03 6.70 2.53
N GLU A 16 -0.97 7.68 1.64
CA GLU A 16 -1.96 8.76 1.57
C GLU A 16 -3.33 8.25 1.13
N ALA A 17 -3.39 7.46 0.06
CA ALA A 17 -4.63 6.85 -0.41
C ALA A 17 -5.34 6.04 0.70
N ALA A 18 -4.57 5.33 1.54
CA ALA A 18 -5.14 4.61 2.68
C ALA A 18 -5.70 5.53 3.79
N ARG A 19 -5.09 6.70 4.01
CA ARG A 19 -5.59 7.70 4.97
C ARG A 19 -6.84 8.39 4.46
N ASP A 20 -6.90 8.64 3.16
CA ASP A 20 -8.05 9.24 2.49
C ASP A 20 -9.24 8.25 2.38
N GLY A 21 -8.97 6.95 2.59
CA GLY A 21 -9.99 5.91 2.52
C GLY A 21 -10.24 5.39 1.11
N ASP A 22 -9.36 5.70 0.16
CA ASP A 22 -9.44 5.22 -1.22
C ASP A 22 -9.29 3.70 -1.29
N GLU A 23 -9.83 3.09 -2.36
CA GLU A 23 -9.69 1.64 -2.58
C GLU A 23 -8.29 1.26 -3.11
N PRO A 24 -7.79 0.04 -2.84
CA PRO A 24 -6.50 -0.43 -3.38
C PRO A 24 -6.45 -0.50 -4.92
N THR A 25 -7.61 -0.53 -5.57
CA THR A 25 -7.79 -0.56 -7.03
C THR A 25 -7.45 0.77 -7.70
N THR A 26 -7.33 1.86 -6.94
CA THR A 26 -6.90 3.17 -7.45
C THR A 26 -5.41 3.26 -7.77
N CYS A 27 -4.63 2.22 -7.41
CA CYS A 27 -3.21 2.16 -7.68
C CYS A 27 -2.91 2.35 -9.19
N PRO A 28 -2.19 3.42 -9.59
CA PRO A 28 -2.02 3.77 -11.00
C PRO A 28 -0.95 2.91 -11.70
N TYR A 29 -0.22 2.08 -10.96
CA TYR A 29 0.91 1.31 -11.49
C TYR A 29 0.47 -0.04 -12.05
N PRO A 30 1.04 -0.48 -13.19
CA PRO A 30 0.68 -1.76 -13.78
C PRO A 30 1.10 -2.94 -12.90
N PRO A 31 0.46 -4.11 -13.03
CA PRO A 31 0.65 -5.27 -12.15
C PRO A 31 2.10 -5.74 -12.00
N THR A 32 2.91 -5.58 -13.06
CA THR A 32 4.30 -6.03 -13.13
C THR A 32 5.30 -5.00 -12.62
N SER A 33 4.86 -3.79 -12.26
CA SER A 33 5.74 -2.72 -11.82
C SER A 33 6.11 -2.87 -10.34
N LEU A 34 7.41 -2.72 -10.05
CA LEU A 34 7.91 -2.61 -8.68
C LEU A 34 7.28 -1.44 -7.90
N LEU A 35 6.85 -0.39 -8.61
CA LEU A 35 6.16 0.76 -8.01
C LEU A 35 4.79 0.36 -7.47
N ARG A 36 4.12 -0.62 -8.09
CA ARG A 36 2.84 -1.15 -7.57
C ARG A 36 3.04 -1.82 -6.21
N THR A 37 4.07 -2.66 -6.10
CA THR A 37 4.42 -3.31 -4.83
C THR A 37 4.76 -2.28 -3.75
N ALA A 38 5.50 -1.24 -4.10
CA ALA A 38 5.85 -0.15 -3.18
C ALA A 38 4.59 0.61 -2.71
N TRP A 39 3.69 0.95 -3.62
CA TRP A 39 2.42 1.60 -3.31
C TRP A 39 1.54 0.75 -2.39
N ILE A 40 1.33 -0.52 -2.72
CA ILE A 40 0.51 -1.45 -1.92
C ILE A 40 1.06 -1.57 -0.48
N LYS A 41 2.39 -1.61 -0.31
CA LYS A 41 3.00 -1.64 1.03
C LYS A 41 2.71 -0.37 1.83
N GLY A 42 2.80 0.80 1.20
CA GLY A 42 2.46 2.07 1.84
C GLY A 42 0.99 2.14 2.26
N TYR A 43 0.12 1.68 1.37
CA TYR A 43 -1.33 1.60 1.57
C TYR A 43 -1.70 0.67 2.73
N ALA A 44 -1.22 -0.59 2.70
CA ALA A 44 -1.51 -1.57 3.75
C ALA A 44 -1.04 -1.11 5.13
N ARG A 45 0.12 -0.46 5.22
CA ARG A 45 0.66 0.06 6.48
C ARG A 45 -0.18 1.18 7.10
N SER A 46 -0.86 1.97 6.26
CA SER A 46 -1.57 3.17 6.70
C SER A 46 -3.09 2.98 6.78
N ARG A 47 -3.59 1.79 6.41
CA ARG A 47 -4.99 1.45 6.62
C ARG A 47 -5.28 1.47 8.13
N PRO A 48 -6.30 2.24 8.58
CA PRO A 48 -6.74 2.15 9.96
C PRO A 48 -7.16 0.72 10.25
N ILE A 49 -6.68 0.20 11.38
CA ILE A 49 -7.02 -1.10 11.96
C ILE A 49 -8.53 -1.09 12.29
N ALA A 50 -9.37 -1.24 11.28
CA ALA A 50 -10.78 -1.59 11.43
C ALA A 50 -11.02 -3.07 11.03
N ASP A 51 -9.96 -3.76 10.58
CA ASP A 51 -9.97 -5.11 10.00
C ASP A 51 -8.78 -5.97 10.50
N GLN A 52 -8.33 -5.76 11.74
CA GLN A 52 -7.61 -6.83 12.46
C GLN A 52 -8.63 -7.69 13.19
N SER A 53 -9.50 -8.37 12.44
CA SER A 53 -10.05 -9.61 12.95
C SER A 53 -8.92 -10.64 12.91
N GLU A 54 -8.36 -10.89 14.10
CA GLU A 54 -8.00 -12.22 14.59
C GLU A 54 -7.45 -13.20 13.54
N ASP A 55 -6.14 -13.16 13.31
CA ASP A 55 -5.37 -14.32 12.84
C ASP A 55 -4.01 -14.33 13.56
N ASP A 56 -4.07 -14.39 14.88
CA ASP A 56 -3.01 -14.87 15.77
C ASP A 56 -3.70 -15.37 17.06
N ALA A 57 -4.61 -16.33 16.87
CA ALA A 57 -5.02 -17.25 17.91
C ALA A 57 -4.28 -18.59 17.68
N ASP A 58 -3.51 -18.99 18.69
CA ASP A 58 -3.15 -20.38 19.01
C ASP A 58 -1.96 -21.04 18.26
N THR A 59 -0.78 -20.98 18.87
CA THR A 59 -0.04 -22.18 19.36
C THR A 59 1.12 -21.78 20.28
#